data_AF-A0A2I4CUM1-F1
#
_entry.id   AF-A0A2I4CUM1-F1
#
_cell.length_a   1.000
_cell.length_b   1.000
_cell.length_c   1.000
_cell.angle_alpha   90.00
_cell.angle_beta   90.00
_cell.angle_gamma   90.00
#
_symmetry.space_group_name_H-M   'P 1'
#
loop_
_entity.id
_entity.type
_entity.pdbx_description
1 polymer ?
#
loop_
_entity_poly.entity_id
_entity_poly.type
_entity_poly.pdbx_seq_one_letter_code
_entity_poly.pdbx_strand_id
1 'polypeptide(L)'
;MDLSLSMKDDLDTILNLGTKLAEEMGKLTSNFRLGFGSFVDKNMSPFSHTAPKYQENPCNGFKLFPTCVPPFGFRHILSLTDKVDRFNEEVQKQMVSRNRDAPEGGFDAILQAAVCQEKIGWRKGAYHLLVFATDDVPHLALDGRLGGLVQPHDGQCHLNEQNEYSASTKMDYPSLGLLGEKLAENNIFLIFAVTKQFYVIYKNFTALIPGTSVEILDQDSKNVLQLIITAYNNIRSKVELTVWDHPDDINLSFTSTCQDGKPTSGLRKCT
;
A
#
# COMPACT_ATOMS: atom_id res chain seq x y z
N MET A 1 -1.13 4.17 4.56
CA MET A 1 -2.52 4.52 4.91
C MET A 1 -2.86 5.82 4.21
N ASP A 2 -4.00 5.85 3.56
CA ASP A 2 -4.55 7.06 2.99
C ASP A 2 -4.88 8.07 4.11
N LEU A 3 -4.43 9.30 3.94
CA LEU A 3 -4.71 10.43 4.84
C LEU A 3 -5.47 11.54 4.10
N SER A 4 -6.17 11.23 3.01
CA SER A 4 -7.21 12.09 2.44
C SER A 4 -8.26 12.46 3.50
N LEU A 5 -9.05 13.50 3.21
CA LEU A 5 -10.01 14.02 4.19
C LEU A 5 -11.12 13.01 4.53
N SER A 6 -11.46 12.15 3.57
CA SER A 6 -12.50 11.14 3.74
C SER A 6 -12.13 10.08 4.78
N MET A 7 -10.84 9.76 4.91
CA MET A 7 -10.28 8.80 5.87
C MET A 7 -10.22 9.29 7.34
N LYS A 8 -10.86 10.42 7.69
CA LYS A 8 -10.73 11.05 9.01
C LYS A 8 -11.30 10.21 10.14
N ASP A 9 -12.41 9.52 9.93
CA ASP A 9 -13.03 8.60 10.89
C ASP A 9 -12.27 7.27 11.01
N ASP A 10 -11.74 6.77 9.90
CA ASP A 10 -10.87 5.59 9.88
C ASP A 10 -9.58 5.79 10.68
N LEU A 11 -8.95 6.97 10.55
CA LEU A 11 -7.75 7.32 11.32
C LEU A 11 -7.98 7.15 12.82
N ASP A 12 -9.10 7.63 13.35
CA ASP A 12 -9.41 7.56 14.79
C ASP A 12 -9.55 6.10 15.27
N THR A 13 -10.00 5.19 14.40
CA THR A 13 -10.13 3.78 14.78
C THR A 13 -8.83 3.00 14.67
N ILE A 14 -7.98 3.33 13.70
CA ILE A 14 -6.67 2.69 13.50
C ILE A 14 -5.71 2.97 14.68
N LEU A 15 -5.92 4.05 15.44
CA LEU A 15 -5.18 4.35 16.68
C LEU A 15 -5.21 3.21 17.72
N ASN A 16 -6.25 2.39 17.72
CA ASN A 16 -6.41 1.27 18.66
C ASN A 16 -6.01 -0.10 18.06
N LEU A 17 -5.55 -0.11 16.80
CA LEU A 17 -5.26 -1.34 16.06
C LEU A 17 -3.85 -1.87 16.33
N GLY A 18 -2.86 -0.99 16.51
CA GLY A 18 -1.44 -1.37 16.59
C GLY A 18 -1.13 -2.36 17.71
N THR A 19 -1.58 -2.08 18.94
CA THR A 19 -1.40 -2.97 20.09
C THR A 19 -2.07 -4.33 19.87
N LYS A 20 -3.34 -4.34 19.45
CA LYS A 20 -4.09 -5.58 19.21
C LYS A 20 -3.48 -6.41 18.08
N LEU A 21 -2.98 -5.76 17.03
CA LEU A 21 -2.29 -6.42 15.93
C LEU A 21 -1.03 -7.11 16.40
N ALA A 22 -0.21 -6.43 17.19
CA ALA A 22 1.00 -7.04 17.72
C ALA A 22 0.70 -8.20 18.68
N GLU A 23 -0.33 -8.09 19.51
CA GLU A 23 -0.77 -9.16 20.40
C GLU A 23 -1.21 -10.42 19.64
N GLU A 24 -2.09 -10.28 18.63
CA GLU A 24 -2.55 -11.43 17.84
C GLU A 24 -1.45 -12.00 16.96
N MET A 25 -0.64 -11.15 16.32
CA MET A 25 0.51 -11.61 15.52
C MET A 25 1.57 -12.29 16.39
N GLY A 26 1.73 -11.86 17.64
CA GLY A 26 2.62 -12.49 18.63
C GLY A 26 2.24 -13.94 18.95
N LYS A 27 0.96 -14.32 18.80
CA LYS A 27 0.51 -15.72 18.93
C LYS A 27 0.91 -16.59 17.74
N LEU A 28 1.12 -15.99 16.57
CA LEU A 28 1.41 -16.67 15.31
C LEU A 28 2.90 -16.69 14.98
N THR A 29 3.64 -15.67 15.41
CA THR A 29 5.09 -15.54 15.18
C THR A 29 5.76 -14.78 16.32
N SER A 30 6.93 -15.26 16.72
CA SER A 30 7.76 -14.59 17.74
C SER A 30 8.59 -13.43 17.18
N ASN A 31 8.53 -13.19 15.87
CA ASN A 31 9.44 -12.27 15.18
C ASN A 31 8.68 -11.26 14.30
N PHE A 32 7.58 -10.72 14.82
CA PHE A 32 6.77 -9.70 14.16
C PHE A 32 7.46 -8.32 14.19
N ARG A 33 7.37 -7.58 13.07
CA ARG A 33 7.77 -6.17 12.99
C ARG A 33 6.71 -5.41 12.23
N LEU A 34 6.53 -4.16 12.63
CA LEU A 34 5.47 -3.30 12.13
C LEU A 34 6.04 -1.91 11.84
N GLY A 35 5.57 -1.29 10.77
CA GLY A 35 6.00 0.04 10.30
C GLY A 35 4.79 0.82 9.80
N PHE A 36 5.01 2.09 9.47
CA PHE A 36 3.94 3.00 9.07
C PHE A 36 4.38 4.00 8.01
N GLY A 37 3.51 4.24 7.04
CA GLY A 37 3.64 5.30 6.06
C GLY A 37 2.27 5.78 5.60
N SER A 38 2.22 7.01 5.12
CA SER A 38 1.00 7.67 4.69
C SER A 38 1.12 8.30 3.31
N PHE A 39 -0.02 8.50 2.66
CA PHE A 39 -0.10 9.14 1.35
C PHE A 39 -1.38 9.96 1.24
N VAL A 40 -1.40 10.88 0.28
CA VAL A 40 -2.60 11.59 -0.19
C VAL A 40 -2.52 11.54 -1.71
N ASP A 41 -1.96 12.58 -2.33
CA ASP A 41 -1.73 12.63 -3.76
C ASP A 41 -0.62 13.63 -4.12
N LYS A 42 -0.27 13.71 -5.40
CA LYS A 42 0.71 14.64 -5.93
C LYS A 42 0.28 16.08 -5.60
N ASN A 43 1.10 16.78 -4.81
CA ASN A 43 0.84 18.16 -4.41
C ASN A 43 1.13 19.16 -5.54
N MET A 44 0.30 19.12 -6.57
CA MET A 44 0.35 20.00 -7.74
C MET A 44 -1.02 20.10 -8.42
N SER A 45 -1.21 21.12 -9.25
CA SER A 45 -2.42 21.24 -10.08
C SER A 45 -2.43 20.17 -11.17
N PRO A 46 -3.59 19.57 -11.53
CA PRO A 46 -4.93 19.87 -11.03
C PRO A 46 -5.35 19.10 -9.75
N PHE A 47 -4.54 18.14 -9.30
CA PHE A 47 -4.86 17.21 -8.21
C PHE A 47 -5.02 17.91 -6.85
N SER A 48 -4.19 18.92 -6.59
CA SER A 48 -4.20 19.67 -5.32
C SER A 48 -4.59 21.14 -5.50
N HIS A 49 -5.06 21.75 -4.41
CA HIS A 49 -5.36 23.17 -4.35
C HIS A 49 -4.08 24.02 -4.21
N THR A 50 -3.61 24.62 -5.31
CA THR A 50 -2.33 25.38 -5.35
C THR A 50 -2.45 26.87 -5.04
N ALA A 51 -3.68 27.41 -4.87
CA ALA A 51 -3.86 28.82 -4.55
C ALA A 51 -3.30 29.15 -3.14
N PRO A 52 -2.71 30.34 -2.92
CA PRO A 52 -2.04 30.68 -1.65
C PRO A 52 -2.88 30.45 -0.38
N LYS A 53 -4.20 30.66 -0.45
CA LYS A 53 -5.12 30.44 0.68
C LYS A 53 -5.24 28.98 1.15
N TYR A 54 -4.76 28.02 0.37
CA TYR A 54 -4.84 26.58 0.63
C TYR A 54 -3.47 25.93 0.91
N GLN A 55 -2.36 26.67 0.76
CA GLN A 55 -1.01 26.11 0.87
C GLN A 55 -0.74 25.54 2.27
N GLU A 56 -1.08 26.27 3.32
CA GLU A 56 -0.90 25.83 4.71
C GLU A 56 -2.06 24.98 5.23
N ASN A 57 -3.25 25.18 4.67
CA ASN A 57 -4.46 24.47 5.11
C ASN A 57 -5.43 24.28 3.92
N PRO A 58 -5.40 23.10 3.27
CA PRO A 58 -6.28 22.83 2.13
C PRO A 58 -7.76 22.70 2.52
N CYS A 59 -8.06 22.57 3.81
CA CYS A 59 -9.41 22.52 4.35
C CYS A 59 -10.00 23.90 4.66
N ASN A 60 -9.31 24.99 4.29
CA ASN A 60 -9.83 26.34 4.46
C ASN A 60 -11.22 26.51 3.79
N GLY A 61 -12.22 26.91 4.59
CA GLY A 61 -13.61 27.05 4.15
C GLY A 61 -14.47 25.78 4.25
N PHE A 62 -13.89 24.64 4.67
CA PHE A 62 -14.64 23.42 4.94
C PHE A 62 -15.08 23.37 6.42
N LYS A 63 -16.38 23.57 6.68
CA LYS A 63 -16.89 23.80 8.05
C LYS A 63 -16.76 22.59 8.99
N LEU A 64 -16.93 21.39 8.47
CA LEU A 64 -16.91 20.15 9.27
C LEU A 64 -15.50 19.80 9.76
N PHE A 65 -14.48 20.11 8.96
CA PHE A 65 -13.08 19.84 9.26
C PHE A 65 -12.24 21.08 8.89
N PRO A 66 -12.04 22.01 9.83
CA PRO A 66 -11.46 23.31 9.51
C PRO A 66 -9.93 23.28 9.35
N THR A 67 -9.25 22.21 9.80
CA THR A 67 -7.79 22.13 9.86
C THR A 67 -7.30 20.82 9.27
N CYS A 68 -6.44 20.91 8.26
CA CYS A 68 -5.78 19.78 7.61
C CYS A 68 -4.33 20.16 7.31
N VAL A 69 -3.45 19.15 7.18
CA VAL A 69 -2.06 19.38 6.78
C VAL A 69 -1.97 19.60 5.26
N PRO A 70 -0.94 20.30 4.76
CA PRO A 70 -0.72 20.46 3.32
C PRO A 70 -0.64 19.10 2.60
N PRO A 71 -1.14 19.01 1.34
CA PRO A 71 -1.07 17.76 0.57
C PRO A 71 0.36 17.29 0.36
N PHE A 72 0.54 15.98 0.26
CA PHE A 72 1.83 15.33 0.05
C PHE A 72 1.63 14.01 -0.68
N GLY A 73 2.63 13.59 -1.46
CA GLY A 73 2.58 12.33 -2.21
C GLY A 73 2.66 11.12 -1.27
N PHE A 74 3.87 10.79 -0.81
CA PHE A 74 4.10 9.69 0.14
C PHE A 74 5.11 10.10 1.22
N ARG A 75 4.82 9.70 2.45
CA ARG A 75 5.67 9.87 3.64
C ARG A 75 5.90 8.51 4.29
N HIS A 76 7.16 8.13 4.42
CA HIS A 76 7.57 7.02 5.27
C HIS A 76 7.83 7.53 6.68
N ILE A 77 7.04 7.08 7.66
CA ILE A 77 7.01 7.67 9.00
C ILE A 77 7.75 6.79 10.00
N LEU A 78 7.51 5.48 9.97
CA LEU A 78 8.10 4.53 10.91
C LEU A 78 8.64 3.31 10.17
N SER A 79 9.96 3.14 10.19
CA SER A 79 10.61 1.91 9.73
C SER A 79 10.18 0.70 10.56
N LEU A 80 10.17 -0.47 9.93
CA LEU A 80 9.75 -1.73 10.55
C LEU A 80 10.52 -2.02 11.85
N THR A 81 9.80 -2.01 12.96
CA THR A 81 10.34 -2.20 14.32
C THR A 81 9.48 -3.20 15.11
N ASP A 82 10.08 -3.79 16.14
CA ASP A 82 9.43 -4.60 17.16
C ASP A 82 8.78 -3.75 18.28
N LYS A 83 9.02 -2.43 18.28
CA LYS A 83 8.49 -1.50 19.28
C LYS A 83 7.08 -1.03 18.90
N VAL A 84 6.08 -1.80 19.30
CA VAL A 84 4.66 -1.53 19.03
C VAL A 84 4.20 -0.16 19.54
N ASP A 85 4.68 0.26 20.71
CA ASP A 85 4.32 1.56 21.28
C ASP A 85 4.70 2.73 20.37
N ARG A 86 5.84 2.62 19.67
CA ARG A 86 6.26 3.65 18.71
C ARG A 86 5.29 3.77 17.54
N PHE A 87 4.70 2.66 17.09
CA PHE A 87 3.68 2.73 16.06
C PHE A 87 2.47 3.51 16.54
N ASN A 88 1.95 3.18 17.72
CA ASN A 88 0.78 3.87 18.26
C ASN A 88 1.06 5.38 18.43
N GLU A 89 2.24 5.74 18.94
CA GLU A 89 2.67 7.14 19.06
C GLU A 89 2.73 7.84 17.70
N GLU A 90 3.29 7.20 16.66
CA GLU A 90 3.39 7.81 15.34
C GLU A 90 2.03 7.93 14.65
N VAL A 91 1.14 6.94 14.77
CA VAL A 91 -0.22 7.03 14.20
C VAL A 91 -1.04 8.12 14.90
N GLN A 92 -0.89 8.30 16.22
CA GLN A 92 -1.56 9.37 16.99
C GLN A 92 -1.16 10.79 16.55
N LYS A 93 0.04 10.96 15.98
CA LYS A 93 0.51 12.25 15.48
C LYS A 93 -0.05 12.60 14.10
N GLN A 94 -0.69 11.65 13.43
CA GLN A 94 -1.14 11.85 12.06
C GLN A 94 -2.35 12.77 12.00
N MET A 95 -2.41 13.55 10.94
CA MET A 95 -3.51 14.44 10.62
C MET A 95 -3.87 14.24 9.15
N VAL A 96 -5.17 14.29 8.87
CA VAL A 96 -5.66 14.24 7.49
C VAL A 96 -5.25 15.48 6.70
N SER A 97 -5.13 15.28 5.39
CA SER A 97 -4.93 16.30 4.39
C SER A 97 -6.16 16.40 3.49
N ARG A 98 -6.07 17.19 2.42
CA ARG A 98 -7.14 17.33 1.43
C ARG A 98 -6.58 17.78 0.07
N ASN A 99 -6.87 17.01 -0.95
CA ASN A 99 -6.69 17.29 -2.37
C ASN A 99 -8.04 17.69 -3.02
N ARG A 100 -8.08 17.79 -4.35
CA ARG A 100 -9.20 18.35 -5.11
C ARG A 100 -10.08 17.28 -5.74
N ASP A 101 -9.48 16.31 -6.41
CA ASP A 101 -10.14 15.18 -7.02
C ASP A 101 -10.23 13.98 -6.07
N ALA A 102 -10.94 12.94 -6.51
CA ALA A 102 -11.24 11.76 -5.72
C ALA A 102 -10.14 10.67 -5.82
N PRO A 103 -9.57 10.38 -7.01
CA PRO A 103 -8.50 9.40 -7.08
C PRO A 103 -7.26 9.86 -6.30
N GLU A 104 -6.60 8.93 -5.62
CA GLU A 104 -5.47 9.25 -4.74
C GLU A 104 -4.13 8.68 -5.28
N GLY A 105 -3.02 9.24 -4.82
CA GLY A 105 -1.67 8.88 -5.23
C GLY A 105 -1.09 7.64 -4.55
N GLY A 106 -1.94 6.74 -4.06
CA GLY A 106 -1.54 5.59 -3.25
C GLY A 106 -0.60 4.61 -3.95
N PHE A 107 -0.60 4.56 -5.27
CA PHE A 107 0.29 3.68 -6.03
C PHE A 107 1.74 4.15 -6.05
N ASP A 108 2.01 5.47 -5.95
CA ASP A 108 3.36 5.96 -5.67
C ASP A 108 3.86 5.43 -4.32
N ALA A 109 2.99 5.44 -3.30
CA ALA A 109 3.32 4.97 -1.96
C ALA A 109 3.63 3.47 -1.92
N ILE A 110 2.82 2.64 -2.60
CA ILE A 110 3.08 1.19 -2.71
C ILE A 110 4.45 0.96 -3.35
N LEU A 111 4.74 1.64 -4.46
CA LEU A 111 5.99 1.45 -5.18
C LEU A 111 7.19 1.87 -4.34
N GLN A 112 7.14 3.05 -3.73
CA GLN A 112 8.23 3.53 -2.86
C GLN A 112 8.42 2.61 -1.63
N ALA A 113 7.33 2.13 -1.01
CA ALA A 113 7.41 1.16 0.08
C ALA A 113 8.00 -0.19 -0.36
N ALA A 114 7.85 -0.57 -1.63
CA ALA A 114 8.42 -1.80 -2.17
C ALA A 114 9.92 -1.67 -2.46
N VAL A 115 10.33 -0.59 -3.11
CA VAL A 115 11.71 -0.45 -3.63
C VAL A 115 12.70 0.16 -2.63
N CYS A 116 12.23 0.92 -1.65
CA CYS A 116 13.09 1.53 -0.62
C CYS A 116 13.44 0.58 0.53
N GLN A 117 13.98 -0.61 0.21
CA GLN A 117 14.16 -1.72 1.17
C GLN A 117 14.83 -1.31 2.49
N GLU A 118 15.94 -0.58 2.42
CA GLU A 118 16.71 -0.18 3.61
C GLU A 118 15.96 0.83 4.49
N LYS A 119 15.28 1.80 3.88
CA LYS A 119 14.52 2.83 4.61
C LYS A 119 13.29 2.25 5.29
N ILE A 120 12.58 1.38 4.58
CA ILE A 120 11.39 0.70 5.10
C ILE A 120 11.80 -0.34 6.16
N GLY A 121 12.92 -1.03 5.95
CA GLY A 121 13.49 -2.01 6.88
C GLY A 121 13.03 -3.45 6.64
N TRP A 122 12.76 -3.82 5.38
CA TRP A 122 12.42 -5.19 5.00
C TRP A 122 13.57 -6.14 5.34
N ARG A 123 13.25 -7.29 5.96
CA ARG A 123 14.27 -8.25 6.40
C ARG A 123 14.37 -9.42 5.44
N LYS A 124 15.60 -9.79 5.10
CA LYS A 124 15.86 -11.03 4.35
C LYS A 124 15.28 -12.25 5.08
N GLY A 125 14.61 -13.12 4.34
CA GLY A 125 14.01 -14.36 4.88
C GLY A 125 12.75 -14.17 5.72
N ALA A 126 12.09 -13.01 5.65
CA ALA A 126 10.78 -12.78 6.26
C ALA A 126 9.67 -12.70 5.20
N TYR A 127 8.43 -12.95 5.61
CA TYR A 127 7.27 -12.58 4.81
C TYR A 127 7.09 -11.06 4.87
N HIS A 128 7.07 -10.40 3.71
CA HIS A 128 6.80 -8.97 3.62
C HIS A 128 5.32 -8.75 3.32
N LEU A 129 4.60 -8.19 4.28
CA LEU A 129 3.19 -7.84 4.14
C LEU A 129 3.06 -6.32 4.04
N LEU A 130 2.47 -5.84 2.95
CA LEU A 130 2.13 -4.43 2.78
C LEU A 130 0.62 -4.27 2.79
N VAL A 131 0.10 -3.57 3.80
CA VAL A 131 -1.33 -3.28 3.91
C VAL A 131 -1.59 -1.88 3.36
N PHE A 132 -2.39 -1.82 2.29
CA PHE A 132 -2.81 -0.59 1.65
C PHE A 132 -4.27 -0.29 2.05
N ALA A 133 -4.47 0.75 2.84
CA ALA A 133 -5.78 1.17 3.33
C ALA A 133 -6.19 2.50 2.68
N THR A 134 -7.36 2.52 2.03
CA THR A 134 -7.98 3.70 1.39
C THR A 134 -9.48 3.49 1.22
N ASP A 135 -10.20 4.58 1.07
CA ASP A 135 -11.61 4.61 0.74
C ASP A 135 -11.88 5.19 -0.65
N ASP A 136 -10.89 5.25 -1.55
CA ASP A 136 -11.07 5.71 -2.93
C ASP A 136 -10.27 4.88 -3.97
N VAL A 137 -10.44 5.23 -5.25
CA VAL A 137 -9.67 4.66 -6.37
C VAL A 137 -8.28 5.26 -6.45
N PRO A 138 -7.28 4.55 -7.00
CA PRO A 138 -5.96 5.11 -7.21
C PRO A 138 -5.88 5.84 -8.54
N HIS A 139 -5.03 6.85 -8.63
CA HIS A 139 -4.46 7.29 -9.89
C HIS A 139 -3.56 6.22 -10.50
N LEU A 140 -3.56 6.14 -11.84
CA LEU A 140 -2.77 5.19 -12.61
C LEU A 140 -1.77 5.91 -13.54
N ALA A 141 -0.81 5.15 -14.05
CA ALA A 141 0.07 5.65 -15.11
C ALA A 141 -0.73 6.33 -16.24
N LEU A 142 -0.21 7.44 -16.73
CA LEU A 142 -0.77 8.43 -17.67
C LEU A 142 -1.72 9.46 -17.06
N ASP A 143 -2.25 9.27 -15.85
CA ASP A 143 -3.07 10.30 -15.19
C ASP A 143 -2.26 11.55 -14.85
N GLY A 144 -0.97 11.38 -14.53
CA GLY A 144 -0.04 12.47 -14.24
C GLY A 144 0.10 13.47 -15.40
N ARG A 145 -0.25 13.06 -16.63
CA ARG A 145 -0.28 13.94 -17.81
C ARG A 145 -1.20 15.13 -17.61
N LEU A 146 -2.27 15.01 -16.83
CA LEU A 146 -3.16 16.13 -16.49
C LEU A 146 -2.44 17.25 -15.72
N GLY A 147 -1.45 16.87 -14.90
CA GLY A 147 -0.55 17.81 -14.21
C GLY A 147 0.71 18.16 -14.99
N GLY A 148 0.87 17.67 -16.23
CA GLY A 148 2.07 17.86 -17.04
C GLY A 148 3.22 16.89 -16.74
N LEU A 149 2.96 15.84 -15.94
CA LEU A 149 3.93 14.78 -15.68
C LEU A 149 3.89 13.77 -16.83
N VAL A 150 4.90 13.81 -17.68
CA VAL A 150 5.02 12.94 -18.87
C VAL A 150 6.18 11.95 -18.77
N GLN A 151 7.00 12.07 -17.71
CA GLN A 151 8.07 11.13 -17.43
C GLN A 151 7.48 9.90 -16.74
N PRO A 152 7.59 8.69 -17.34
CA PRO A 152 7.17 7.47 -16.67
C PRO A 152 7.92 7.23 -15.37
N HIS A 153 7.28 6.57 -14.41
CA HIS A 153 7.93 6.19 -13.17
C HIS A 153 9.08 5.20 -13.44
N ASP A 154 10.26 5.43 -12.86
CA ASP A 154 11.49 4.67 -13.13
C ASP A 154 11.66 3.37 -12.31
N GLY A 155 10.83 3.21 -11.27
CA GLY A 155 10.82 2.02 -10.42
C GLY A 155 11.91 2.04 -9.35
N GLN A 156 12.48 3.21 -9.06
CA GLN A 156 13.57 3.38 -8.09
C GLN A 156 13.10 4.06 -6.80
N CYS A 157 13.94 3.98 -5.76
CA CYS A 157 13.70 4.63 -4.49
C CYS A 157 14.06 6.13 -4.53
N HIS A 158 13.11 6.98 -4.15
CA HIS A 158 13.23 8.45 -4.20
C HIS A 158 12.80 9.13 -2.90
N LEU A 159 12.96 8.45 -1.77
CA LEU A 159 12.75 9.06 -0.45
C LEU A 159 13.92 9.99 -0.11
N ASN A 160 13.64 11.26 0.21
CA ASN A 160 14.65 12.22 0.67
C ASN A 160 15.08 11.97 2.13
N GLU A 161 15.90 12.85 2.69
CA GLU A 161 16.38 12.78 4.08
C GLU A 161 15.25 12.89 5.11
N GLN A 162 14.13 13.51 4.74
CA GLN A 162 12.92 13.64 5.54
C GLN A 162 11.96 12.45 5.35
N ASN A 163 12.39 11.41 4.62
CA ASN A 163 11.59 10.24 4.27
C ASN A 163 10.30 10.56 3.50
N GLU A 164 10.31 11.62 2.70
CA GLU A 164 9.24 11.98 1.77
C GLU A 164 9.61 11.63 0.34
N TYR A 165 8.62 11.23 -0.46
CA TYR A 165 8.81 10.92 -1.88
C TYR A 165 9.09 12.18 -2.71
N SER A 166 10.37 12.39 -3.02
CA SER A 166 10.90 13.63 -3.61
C SER A 166 10.68 13.76 -5.13
N ALA A 167 10.19 12.71 -5.77
CA ALA A 167 9.87 12.70 -7.20
C ALA A 167 8.35 12.69 -7.49
N SER A 168 7.52 12.88 -6.47
CA SER A 168 6.04 12.93 -6.60
C SER A 168 5.56 13.90 -7.68
N THR A 169 6.20 15.06 -7.81
CA THR A 169 5.88 16.10 -8.80
C THR A 169 6.83 16.11 -10.01
N LYS A 170 7.58 15.02 -10.22
CA LYS A 170 8.56 14.88 -11.32
C LYS A 170 8.22 13.70 -12.23
N MET A 171 7.68 12.62 -11.68
CA MET A 171 7.33 11.40 -12.40
C MET A 171 5.84 11.12 -12.32
N ASP A 172 5.31 10.48 -13.35
CA ASP A 172 3.96 9.97 -13.42
C ASP A 172 3.71 8.88 -12.36
N TYR A 173 2.44 8.52 -12.15
CA TYR A 173 2.08 7.38 -11.30
C TYR A 173 2.59 6.07 -11.92
N PRO A 174 2.87 5.03 -11.11
CA PRO A 174 3.34 3.77 -11.66
C PRO A 174 2.22 2.97 -12.32
N SER A 175 2.59 2.17 -13.32
CA SER A 175 1.67 1.24 -13.97
C SER A 175 1.46 -0.01 -13.11
N LEU A 176 0.34 -0.71 -13.33
CA LEU A 176 0.08 -2.00 -12.68
C LEU A 176 1.19 -3.03 -12.98
N GLY A 177 1.76 -3.00 -14.19
CA GLY A 177 2.87 -3.87 -14.57
C GLY A 177 4.13 -3.58 -13.78
N LEU A 178 4.51 -2.30 -13.64
CA LEU A 178 5.66 -1.90 -12.83
C LEU A 178 5.46 -2.23 -11.34
N LEU A 179 4.25 -2.03 -10.81
CA LEU A 179 3.92 -2.45 -9.44
C LEU A 179 4.07 -3.95 -9.27
N GLY A 180 3.52 -4.75 -10.18
CA GLY A 180 3.63 -6.21 -10.13
C GLY A 180 5.08 -6.70 -10.21
N GLU A 181 5.87 -6.11 -11.10
CA GLU A 181 7.31 -6.39 -11.21
C GLU A 181 8.02 -6.13 -9.87
N LYS A 182 7.87 -4.92 -9.31
CA LYS A 182 8.60 -4.54 -8.08
C LYS A 182 8.10 -5.23 -6.83
N LEU A 183 6.80 -5.50 -6.70
CA LEU A 183 6.28 -6.28 -5.57
C LEU A 183 6.83 -7.70 -5.60
N ALA A 184 6.86 -8.33 -6.77
CA ALA A 184 7.35 -9.69 -6.90
C ALA A 184 8.88 -9.77 -6.78
N GLU A 185 9.64 -8.80 -7.34
CA GLU A 185 11.10 -8.69 -7.20
C GLU A 185 11.51 -8.56 -5.72
N ASN A 186 10.73 -7.80 -4.94
CA ASN A 186 11.00 -7.55 -3.52
C ASN A 186 10.28 -8.55 -2.58
N ASN A 187 9.61 -9.57 -3.13
CA ASN A 187 8.86 -10.61 -2.40
C ASN A 187 7.84 -10.03 -1.40
N ILE A 188 7.03 -9.06 -1.85
CA ILE A 188 6.03 -8.35 -1.05
C ILE A 188 4.62 -8.80 -1.43
N PHE A 189 3.87 -9.24 -0.41
CA PHE A 189 2.45 -9.54 -0.51
C PHE A 189 1.65 -8.29 -0.16
N LEU A 190 0.92 -7.77 -1.14
CA LEU A 190 0.11 -6.56 -0.99
C LEU A 190 -1.34 -6.94 -0.67
N ILE A 191 -1.87 -6.35 0.40
CA ILE A 191 -3.26 -6.50 0.82
C ILE A 191 -3.95 -5.15 0.63
N PHE A 192 -4.91 -5.10 -0.28
CA PHE A 192 -5.81 -3.96 -0.41
C PHE A 192 -6.91 -4.06 0.64
N ALA A 193 -6.89 -3.20 1.65
CA ALA A 193 -7.94 -3.03 2.65
C ALA A 193 -8.78 -1.81 2.26
N VAL A 194 -9.89 -2.02 1.55
CA VAL A 194 -10.63 -0.93 0.88
C VAL A 194 -12.09 -0.95 1.26
N THR A 195 -12.75 0.21 1.30
CA THR A 195 -14.17 0.26 1.62
C THR A 195 -15.00 -0.51 0.59
N LYS A 196 -16.18 -1.00 1.01
CA LYS A 196 -17.02 -1.89 0.21
C LYS A 196 -17.32 -1.39 -1.20
N GLN A 197 -17.46 -0.07 -1.37
CA GLN A 197 -17.74 0.56 -2.66
C GLN A 197 -16.64 0.29 -3.70
N PHE A 198 -15.38 0.19 -3.28
CA PHE A 198 -14.23 0.03 -4.17
C PHE A 198 -13.73 -1.41 -4.25
N TYR A 199 -14.32 -2.35 -3.51
CA TYR A 199 -13.90 -3.75 -3.51
C TYR A 199 -13.74 -4.35 -4.92
N VAL A 200 -14.69 -4.10 -5.82
CA VAL A 200 -14.70 -4.71 -7.16
C VAL A 200 -13.52 -4.23 -8.02
N ILE A 201 -13.18 -2.94 -7.97
CA ILE A 201 -12.07 -2.42 -8.78
C ILE A 201 -10.72 -2.96 -8.27
N TYR A 202 -10.51 -2.98 -6.96
CA TYR A 202 -9.30 -3.57 -6.38
C TYR A 202 -9.24 -5.08 -6.59
N LYS A 203 -10.39 -5.78 -6.58
CA LYS A 203 -10.45 -7.20 -6.96
C LYS A 203 -9.96 -7.43 -8.39
N ASN A 204 -10.32 -6.55 -9.33
CA ASN A 204 -9.81 -6.63 -10.70
C ASN A 204 -8.29 -6.39 -10.76
N PHE A 205 -7.74 -5.48 -9.96
CA PHE A 205 -6.29 -5.32 -9.86
C PHE A 205 -5.59 -6.60 -9.35
N THR A 206 -6.22 -7.33 -8.42
CA THR A 206 -5.62 -8.59 -7.93
C THR A 206 -5.49 -9.68 -9.00
N ALA A 207 -6.29 -9.62 -10.07
CA ALA A 207 -6.15 -10.53 -11.20
C ALA A 207 -4.93 -10.23 -12.07
N LEU A 208 -4.43 -8.98 -12.01
CA LEU A 208 -3.31 -8.49 -12.82
C LEU A 208 -1.98 -8.49 -12.06
N ILE A 209 -2.03 -8.41 -10.73
CA ILE A 209 -0.85 -8.34 -9.86
C ILE A 209 -0.78 -9.61 -8.98
N PRO A 210 0.06 -10.60 -9.33
CA PRO A 210 0.25 -11.79 -8.51
C PRO A 210 0.71 -11.45 -7.08
N GLY A 211 0.33 -12.29 -6.11
CA GLY A 211 0.71 -12.07 -4.71
C GLY A 211 -0.11 -10.99 -4.00
N THR A 212 -1.20 -10.52 -4.60
CA THR A 212 -2.09 -9.53 -3.99
C THR A 212 -3.43 -10.13 -3.56
N SER A 213 -4.02 -9.55 -2.52
CA SER A 213 -5.39 -9.85 -2.07
C SER A 213 -6.15 -8.55 -1.83
N VAL A 214 -7.47 -8.65 -1.81
CA VAL A 214 -8.35 -7.54 -1.47
C VAL A 214 -9.34 -7.98 -0.42
N GLU A 215 -9.53 -7.13 0.56
CA GLU A 215 -10.43 -7.32 1.68
C GLU A 215 -11.22 -6.03 1.91
N ILE A 216 -12.45 -6.18 2.40
CA ILE A 216 -13.32 -5.04 2.69
C ILE A 216 -12.87 -4.43 4.00
N LEU A 217 -12.59 -3.13 4.01
CA LEU A 217 -12.44 -2.33 5.21
C LEU A 217 -13.84 -1.96 5.70
N ASP A 218 -14.19 -2.37 6.92
CA ASP A 218 -15.43 -1.94 7.55
C ASP A 218 -15.38 -0.43 7.84
N GLN A 219 -16.53 0.23 7.96
CA GLN A 219 -16.63 1.68 8.19
C GLN A 219 -15.95 2.16 9.48
N ASP A 220 -15.69 1.25 10.42
CA ASP A 220 -14.95 1.54 11.62
C ASP A 220 -13.56 0.90 11.60
N SER A 221 -13.08 0.41 10.45
CA SER A 221 -11.76 -0.23 10.31
C SER A 221 -11.46 -1.34 11.34
N LYS A 222 -12.48 -1.89 12.04
CA LYS A 222 -12.26 -2.85 13.15
C LYS A 222 -11.84 -4.22 12.65
N ASN A 223 -12.17 -4.55 11.42
CA ASN A 223 -11.88 -5.85 10.83
C ASN A 223 -10.44 -5.96 10.29
N VAL A 224 -9.67 -4.87 10.17
CA VAL A 224 -8.30 -4.87 9.62
C VAL A 224 -7.42 -5.94 10.26
N LEU A 225 -7.55 -6.13 11.57
CA LEU A 225 -6.84 -7.17 12.31
C LEU A 225 -7.09 -8.56 11.73
N GLN A 226 -8.37 -8.90 11.54
CA GLN A 226 -8.79 -10.18 10.99
C GLN A 226 -8.33 -10.32 9.53
N LEU A 227 -8.30 -9.23 8.75
CA LEU A 227 -7.81 -9.23 7.37
C LEU A 227 -6.33 -9.62 7.32
N ILE A 228 -5.51 -9.00 8.17
CA ILE A 228 -4.05 -9.28 8.22
C ILE A 228 -3.80 -10.72 8.68
N ILE A 229 -4.49 -11.18 9.73
CA ILE A 229 -4.36 -12.56 10.23
C ILE A 229 -4.77 -13.57 9.16
N THR A 230 -5.87 -13.32 8.47
CA THR A 230 -6.39 -14.21 7.42
C THR A 230 -5.42 -14.24 6.23
N ALA A 231 -4.92 -13.08 5.80
CA ALA A 231 -3.94 -13.00 4.73
C ALA A 231 -2.62 -13.71 5.11
N TYR A 232 -2.13 -13.52 6.33
CA TYR A 232 -0.94 -14.21 6.83
C TYR A 232 -1.11 -15.74 6.83
N ASN A 233 -2.25 -16.23 7.33
CA ASN A 233 -2.53 -17.66 7.32
C ASN A 233 -2.65 -18.23 5.89
N ASN A 234 -3.30 -17.49 4.98
CA ASN A 234 -3.41 -17.87 3.57
C ASN A 234 -2.05 -17.94 2.87
N ILE A 235 -1.14 -17.00 3.17
CA ILE A 235 0.22 -17.03 2.64
C ILE A 235 0.99 -18.23 3.17
N ARG A 236 0.79 -18.57 4.46
CA ARG A 236 1.46 -19.72 5.08
C ARG A 236 0.96 -21.07 4.56
N SER A 237 -0.31 -21.17 4.14
CA SER A 237 -0.88 -22.40 3.57
C SER A 237 -0.63 -22.55 2.07
N LYS A 238 -0.37 -21.44 1.36
CA LYS A 238 -0.19 -21.45 -0.10
C LYS A 238 1.29 -21.52 -0.48
N VAL A 239 1.61 -22.44 -1.40
CA VAL A 239 2.91 -22.49 -2.07
C VAL A 239 2.67 -22.27 -3.56
N GLU A 240 3.23 -21.21 -4.14
CA GLU A 240 3.14 -20.92 -5.58
C GLU A 240 4.53 -20.76 -6.17
N LEU A 241 4.79 -21.47 -7.28
CA LEU A 241 6.02 -21.32 -8.04
C LEU A 241 5.90 -20.13 -8.99
N THR A 242 6.91 -19.27 -8.95
CA THR A 242 7.12 -18.18 -9.90
C THR A 242 8.38 -18.46 -10.72
N VAL A 243 8.33 -18.12 -12.01
CA VAL A 243 9.49 -18.21 -12.90
C VAL A 243 9.92 -16.81 -13.27
N TRP A 244 11.21 -16.57 -13.10
CA TRP A 244 11.88 -15.31 -13.39
C TRP A 244 12.82 -15.52 -14.57
N ASP A 245 12.95 -14.49 -15.41
CA ASP A 245 13.98 -14.43 -16.46
C ASP A 245 13.95 -15.64 -17.42
N HIS A 246 12.74 -16.08 -17.80
CA HIS A 246 12.59 -17.12 -18.83
C HIS A 246 12.67 -16.53 -20.24
N PRO A 247 13.47 -17.11 -21.15
CA PRO A 247 13.45 -16.74 -22.56
C PRO A 247 12.10 -17.01 -23.21
N ASP A 248 11.64 -16.10 -24.06
CA ASP A 248 10.34 -16.19 -24.76
C ASP A 248 10.19 -17.48 -25.61
N ASP A 249 11.32 -18.06 -26.02
CA ASP A 249 11.37 -19.27 -26.86
C ASP A 249 11.21 -20.58 -26.06
N ILE A 250 11.07 -20.52 -24.73
CA ILE A 250 10.97 -21.71 -23.86
C ILE A 250 9.55 -21.89 -23.36
N ASN A 251 8.93 -23.02 -23.75
CA ASN A 251 7.66 -23.45 -23.18
C ASN A 251 7.87 -24.21 -21.86
N LEU A 252 7.29 -23.69 -20.78
CA LEU A 252 7.31 -24.32 -19.47
C LEU A 252 5.93 -24.90 -19.13
N SER A 253 5.91 -26.14 -18.62
CA SER A 253 4.71 -26.79 -18.11
C SER A 253 4.93 -27.23 -16.66
N PHE A 254 3.95 -26.98 -15.80
CA PHE A 254 4.01 -27.32 -14.38
C PHE A 254 3.00 -28.40 -14.03
N THR A 255 3.40 -29.30 -13.13
CA THR A 255 2.51 -30.25 -12.48
C THR A 255 2.74 -30.12 -10.99
N SER A 256 1.69 -29.79 -10.23
CA SER A 256 1.78 -29.72 -8.77
C SER A 256 1.25 -31.00 -8.14
N THR A 257 2.00 -31.52 -7.17
CA THR A 257 1.56 -32.62 -6.29
C THR A 257 1.54 -32.07 -4.87
N CYS A 258 0.34 -31.89 -4.32
CA CYS A 258 0.13 -31.27 -3.01
C CYS A 258 -0.05 -32.34 -1.92
N GLN A 259 -0.60 -31.98 -0.75
CA GLN A 259 -0.76 -32.91 0.38
C GLN A 259 -1.68 -34.10 0.08
N ASP A 260 -2.56 -33.98 -0.92
CA ASP A 260 -3.45 -35.04 -1.37
C ASP A 260 -2.74 -36.13 -2.20
N GLY A 261 -1.46 -35.91 -2.57
CA GLY A 261 -0.65 -36.83 -3.34
C GLY A 261 -1.07 -36.98 -4.80
N LYS A 262 -2.02 -36.17 -5.29
CA LYS A 262 -2.55 -36.28 -6.65
C LYS A 262 -1.86 -35.26 -7.58
N PRO A 263 -1.25 -35.72 -8.68
CA PRO A 263 -0.63 -34.81 -9.63
C PRO A 263 -1.71 -34.03 -10.39
N THR A 264 -1.62 -32.70 -10.36
CA THR A 264 -2.51 -31.79 -11.10
C THR A 264 -1.72 -31.07 -12.19
N SER A 265 -1.97 -31.44 -13.46
CA SER A 265 -1.27 -30.85 -14.62
C SER A 265 -1.74 -29.41 -14.88
N GLY A 266 -0.81 -28.55 -15.28
CA GLY A 266 -1.06 -27.13 -15.57
C GLY A 266 -1.19 -26.25 -14.32
N LEU A 267 -1.01 -26.82 -13.12
CA LEU A 267 -1.11 -26.10 -11.86
C LEU A 267 0.28 -25.89 -11.26
N ARG A 268 0.59 -24.64 -10.90
CA ARG A 268 1.86 -24.22 -10.29
C ARG A 268 1.74 -23.83 -8.81
N LYS A 269 0.63 -24.21 -8.18
CA LYS A 269 0.29 -23.82 -6.81
C LYS A 269 -0.27 -24.99 -6.00
N CYS A 270 0.05 -25.01 -4.71
CA CYS A 270 -0.61 -25.81 -3.69
C CYS A 270 -1.27 -24.88 -2.68
N THR A 271 -2.40 -25.32 -2.13
CA THR A 271 -3.22 -24.62 -1.14
C THR A 271 -3.63 -25.57 -0.03
#